data_AF-A0A3C1RH47-F1
#
_entry.id   AF-A0A3C1RH47-F1
#
_cell.length_a   1.000
_cell.length_b   1.000
_cell.length_c   1.000
_cell.angle_alpha   90.00
_cell.angle_beta   90.00
_cell.angle_gamma   90.00
#
_symmetry.space_group_name_H-M   'P 1'
#
loop_
_entity.id
_entity.type
_entity.pdbx_description
1 polymer ?
#
loop_
_entity_poly.entity_id
_entity_poly.type
_entity_poly.pdbx_seq_one_letter_code
_entity_poly.pdbx_strand_id
1 'polypeptide(L)'
;MLYGRSIDKLYPYILSSQKSFNMKKYILSTVAALIIVAISAFTIQSQKPASATYYWYEVDATGQIQSGSEAYSGQKVDMQHANDNLPCPVGSTTDCVRGFSAPLTSFPSSAAGEVSIQKD
;
A
#
# COMPACT_ATOMS: atom_id res chain seq x y z
N MET A 1 34.54 -15.28 39.66
CA MET A 1 33.53 -14.19 39.66
C MET A 1 33.52 -13.56 38.28
N LEU A 2 32.35 -13.11 37.79
CA LEU A 2 32.12 -12.28 36.58
C LEU A 2 32.56 -12.91 35.23
N TYR A 3 31.67 -13.18 34.28
CA TYR A 3 30.91 -12.27 33.37
C TYR A 3 31.77 -11.50 32.34
N GLY A 4 31.42 -11.62 31.05
CA GLY A 4 31.89 -10.72 29.99
C GLY A 4 31.93 -11.33 28.58
N ARG A 5 31.03 -10.89 27.67
CA ARG A 5 31.15 -11.10 26.20
C ARG A 5 31.76 -9.85 25.56
N SER A 6 32.59 -10.02 24.53
CA SER A 6 32.59 -9.26 23.25
C SER A 6 33.61 -9.91 22.31
N ILE A 7 33.24 -10.45 21.14
CA ILE A 7 32.75 -9.80 19.91
C ILE A 7 33.88 -9.13 19.12
N ASP A 8 34.26 -9.76 18.00
CA ASP A 8 35.10 -9.21 16.95
C ASP A 8 34.55 -7.91 16.35
N LYS A 9 35.43 -6.92 16.18
CA LYS A 9 35.82 -6.43 14.84
C LYS A 9 37.07 -5.56 14.89
N LEU A 10 37.93 -5.70 13.89
CA LEU A 10 39.14 -4.89 13.75
C LEU A 10 38.81 -3.42 13.45
N TYR A 11 39.64 -2.54 14.00
CA TYR A 11 39.59 -1.08 13.86
C TYR A 11 40.37 -0.62 12.59
N PRO A 12 40.49 0.69 12.28
CA PRO A 12 40.51 1.17 10.90
C PRO A 12 41.96 1.32 10.36
N TYR A 13 42.11 1.90 9.16
CA TYR A 13 43.09 2.98 8.96
C TYR A 13 42.65 3.93 7.84
N ILE A 14 42.92 5.22 8.04
CA ILE A 14 42.75 6.32 7.06
C ILE A 14 44.08 7.09 7.00
N LEU A 15 44.30 7.85 5.92
CA LEU A 15 45.38 8.82 5.63
C LEU A 15 46.66 8.32 4.94
N SER A 16 46.78 8.69 3.65
CA SER A 16 47.88 9.54 3.11
C SER A 16 47.36 10.16 1.79
N SER A 17 47.53 11.44 1.39
CA SER A 17 48.77 12.25 1.17
C SER A 17 49.75 11.56 0.19
N GLN A 18 50.32 12.12 -0.88
CA GLN A 18 50.43 13.45 -1.53
C GLN A 18 50.72 13.19 -3.06
N LYS A 19 50.64 14.05 -4.08
CA LYS A 19 50.22 15.47 -4.34
C LYS A 19 50.06 15.66 -5.88
N SER A 20 49.40 16.72 -6.36
CA SER A 20 49.17 16.97 -7.81
C SER A 20 50.34 17.67 -8.53
N PHE A 21 50.62 17.28 -9.78
CA PHE A 21 51.27 18.12 -10.81
C PHE A 21 50.85 17.73 -12.26
N ASN A 22 50.26 18.70 -12.97
CA ASN A 22 50.35 19.07 -14.41
C ASN A 22 51.05 18.12 -15.42
N MET A 23 50.66 18.01 -16.71
CA MET A 23 49.90 18.96 -17.57
C MET A 23 49.40 18.36 -18.92
N LYS A 24 48.35 18.97 -19.51
CA LYS A 24 47.98 19.02 -20.96
C LYS A 24 47.40 17.74 -21.64
N LYS A 25 46.58 17.99 -22.70
CA LYS A 25 46.18 17.13 -23.84
C LYS A 25 44.94 16.19 -23.80
N TYR A 26 44.05 16.20 -22.80
CA TYR A 26 42.85 15.30 -22.80
C TYR A 26 41.47 16.00 -22.74
N ILE A 27 41.39 17.29 -23.04
CA ILE A 27 40.15 18.11 -22.93
C ILE A 27 39.25 17.98 -24.18
N LEU A 28 39.08 16.77 -24.73
CA LEU A 28 38.48 16.59 -26.07
C LEU A 28 37.79 15.23 -26.33
N SER A 29 37.42 14.45 -25.29
CA SER A 29 36.85 13.10 -25.49
C SER A 29 35.73 12.69 -24.52
N THR A 30 35.11 13.61 -23.79
CA THR A 30 34.12 13.30 -22.73
C THR A 30 32.75 13.97 -22.91
N VAL A 31 32.46 14.57 -24.07
CA VAL A 31 31.18 15.27 -24.35
C VAL A 31 30.16 14.37 -25.09
N ALA A 32 30.54 13.14 -25.46
CA ALA A 32 29.65 12.17 -26.14
C ALA A 32 28.87 11.24 -25.19
N ALA A 33 29.18 11.23 -23.89
CA ALA A 33 28.69 10.21 -22.95
C ALA A 33 27.48 10.63 -22.08
N LEU A 34 26.97 11.87 -22.24
CA LEU A 34 25.99 12.46 -21.30
C LEU A 34 24.54 12.56 -21.82
N ILE A 35 24.25 12.10 -23.05
CA ILE A 35 22.91 12.23 -23.64
C ILE A 35 22.03 10.97 -23.39
N ILE A 36 22.64 9.79 -23.24
CA ILE A 36 21.91 8.51 -23.13
C ILE A 36 21.17 8.36 -21.78
N VAL A 37 21.65 9.01 -20.72
CA VAL A 37 21.04 8.94 -19.37
C VAL A 37 19.73 9.75 -19.26
N ALA A 38 19.43 10.62 -20.21
CA ALA A 38 18.26 11.50 -20.15
C ALA A 38 16.91 10.78 -20.38
N ILE A 39 16.91 9.58 -20.99
CA ILE A 39 15.68 8.88 -21.41
C ILE A 39 15.27 7.77 -20.42
N SER A 40 16.11 7.39 -19.46
CA SER A 40 15.73 6.42 -18.40
C SER A 40 14.75 7.00 -17.36
N ALA A 41 14.28 8.24 -17.56
CA ALA A 41 13.02 8.73 -17.00
C ALA A 41 11.79 8.13 -17.70
N PHE A 42 11.89 6.89 -18.20
CA PHE A 42 10.72 6.08 -18.52
C PHE A 42 9.88 5.98 -17.26
N THR A 43 8.67 6.54 -17.34
CA THR A 43 7.73 6.56 -16.24
C THR A 43 7.53 5.13 -15.75
N ILE A 44 8.00 4.85 -14.53
CA ILE A 44 7.34 3.87 -13.67
C ILE A 44 5.99 4.51 -13.35
N GLN A 45 5.09 4.40 -14.31
CA GLN A 45 3.67 4.65 -14.16
C GLN A 45 3.21 3.53 -13.24
N SER A 46 3.36 3.76 -11.93
CA SER A 46 2.91 2.85 -10.89
C SER A 46 1.47 2.51 -11.21
N GLN A 47 1.27 1.28 -11.70
CA GLN A 47 -0.06 0.73 -11.89
C GLN A 47 -0.65 0.65 -10.50
N LYS A 48 -1.40 1.69 -10.10
CA LYS A 48 -2.17 1.71 -8.86
C LYS A 48 -2.96 0.40 -8.90
N PRO A 49 -2.71 -0.55 -7.97
CA PRO A 49 -3.31 -1.87 -8.07
C PRO A 49 -4.81 -1.66 -8.18
N ALA A 50 -5.41 -2.22 -9.25
CA ALA A 50 -6.80 -1.95 -9.59
C ALA A 50 -7.65 -2.23 -8.34
N SER A 51 -8.34 -1.20 -7.84
CA SER A 51 -9.01 -1.27 -6.55
C SER A 51 -9.91 -2.51 -6.53
N ALA A 52 -9.71 -3.40 -5.57
CA ALA A 52 -10.53 -4.60 -5.47
C ALA A 52 -11.99 -4.20 -5.26
N THR A 53 -12.89 -4.76 -6.08
CA THR A 53 -14.32 -4.46 -6.03
C THR A 53 -15.12 -5.61 -5.44
N TYR A 54 -15.99 -5.25 -4.51
CA TYR A 54 -16.71 -6.17 -3.64
C TYR A 54 -18.22 -5.93 -3.77
N TYR A 55 -19.00 -6.98 -3.56
CA TYR A 55 -20.42 -6.85 -3.23
C TYR A 55 -20.52 -6.43 -1.77
N TRP A 56 -21.17 -5.29 -1.50
CA TRP A 56 -21.30 -4.77 -0.15
C TRP A 56 -22.70 -4.98 0.38
N TYR A 57 -22.76 -5.49 1.60
CA TYR A 57 -24.00 -5.69 2.34
C TYR A 57 -23.97 -4.92 3.65
N GLU A 58 -25.08 -4.27 4.00
CA GLU A 58 -25.26 -3.59 5.27
C GLU A 58 -25.33 -4.59 6.43
N VAL A 59 -24.78 -4.17 7.57
CA VAL A 59 -24.77 -4.97 8.80
C VAL A 59 -25.66 -4.27 9.83
N ASP A 60 -26.60 -5.02 10.41
CA ASP A 60 -27.48 -4.50 11.44
C ASP A 60 -26.79 -4.35 12.80
N ALA A 61 -27.48 -3.70 13.75
CA ALA A 61 -26.99 -3.49 15.11
C ALA A 61 -26.77 -4.78 15.94
N THR A 62 -27.08 -5.97 15.39
CA THR A 62 -26.78 -7.29 15.96
C THR A 62 -25.62 -8.00 15.24
N GLY A 63 -24.96 -7.33 14.30
CA GLY A 63 -23.83 -7.85 13.53
C GLY A 63 -24.23 -8.79 12.38
N GLN A 64 -25.52 -8.85 12.03
CA GLN A 64 -26.05 -9.72 10.97
C GLN A 64 -26.27 -8.96 9.67
N ILE A 65 -26.07 -9.66 8.56
CA ILE A 65 -26.42 -9.22 7.21
C ILE A 65 -27.82 -9.77 6.89
N GLN A 66 -28.78 -8.90 6.59
CA GLN A 66 -30.18 -9.27 6.32
C GLN A 66 -30.46 -9.48 4.82
N SER A 67 -31.55 -10.16 4.47
CA SER A 67 -31.95 -10.32 3.07
C SER A 67 -32.30 -8.95 2.45
N GLY A 68 -31.74 -8.64 1.28
CA GLY A 68 -31.96 -7.35 0.59
C GLY A 68 -31.15 -6.17 1.16
N SER A 69 -30.20 -6.40 2.07
CA SER A 69 -29.29 -5.38 2.64
C SER A 69 -28.20 -4.90 1.66
N GLU A 70 -28.46 -4.88 0.36
CA GLU A 70 -27.47 -4.60 -0.67
C GLU A 70 -27.22 -3.09 -0.82
N ALA A 71 -26.25 -2.56 -0.05
CA ALA A 71 -25.91 -1.13 0.05
C ALA A 71 -25.78 -0.41 -1.32
N TYR A 72 -25.34 -1.13 -2.36
CA TYR A 72 -25.19 -0.61 -3.73
C TYR A 72 -25.97 -1.44 -4.76
N SER A 73 -27.17 -1.92 -4.42
CA SER A 73 -28.10 -2.63 -5.34
C SER A 73 -27.46 -3.82 -6.07
N GLY A 74 -26.71 -4.65 -5.34
CA GLY A 74 -26.02 -5.82 -5.86
C GLY A 74 -24.83 -5.50 -6.78
N GLN A 75 -24.41 -4.23 -6.89
CA GLN A 75 -23.25 -3.84 -7.71
C GLN A 75 -21.93 -4.02 -6.97
N LYS A 76 -20.88 -4.32 -7.74
CA LYS A 76 -19.49 -4.32 -7.25
C LYS A 76 -18.92 -2.91 -7.27
N VAL A 77 -18.53 -2.39 -6.10
CA VAL A 77 -17.82 -1.11 -5.95
C VAL A 77 -16.55 -1.29 -5.11
N ASP A 78 -15.61 -0.36 -5.21
CA ASP A 78 -14.38 -0.41 -4.42
C ASP A 78 -14.57 0.13 -2.99
N MET A 79 -13.58 -0.12 -2.13
CA MET A 79 -13.62 0.27 -0.72
C MET A 79 -13.63 1.79 -0.52
N GLN A 80 -13.09 2.59 -1.45
CA GLN A 80 -13.11 4.05 -1.35
C GLN A 80 -14.54 4.56 -1.60
N HIS A 81 -15.17 4.11 -2.68
CA HIS A 81 -16.57 4.45 -2.97
C HIS A 81 -17.50 4.00 -1.83
N ALA A 82 -17.29 2.81 -1.27
CA ALA A 82 -18.08 2.33 -0.14
C ALA A 82 -17.87 3.18 1.13
N ASN A 83 -16.64 3.60 1.42
CA ASN A 83 -16.33 4.47 2.57
C ASN A 83 -16.89 5.89 2.42
N ASP A 84 -16.89 6.43 1.20
CA ASP A 84 -17.42 7.77 0.91
C ASP A 84 -18.97 7.80 0.91
N ASN A 85 -19.63 6.65 0.78
CA ASN A 85 -21.08 6.51 0.66
C ASN A 85 -21.70 5.55 1.71
N LEU A 86 -21.12 5.49 2.92
CA LEU A 86 -21.57 4.59 3.99
C LEU A 86 -23.03 4.87 4.43
N PRO A 87 -23.95 3.89 4.35
CA PRO A 87 -25.38 4.10 4.63
C PRO A 87 -25.74 4.25 6.12
N CYS A 88 -24.91 3.71 7.02
CA CYS A 88 -25.12 3.79 8.47
C CYS A 88 -24.86 5.22 9.05
N PRO A 89 -25.35 5.52 10.27
CA PRO A 89 -24.94 6.71 11.02
C PRO A 89 -23.49 6.63 11.54
N VAL A 90 -22.92 7.79 11.86
CA VAL A 90 -21.60 7.97 12.49
C VAL A 90 -21.62 7.51 13.96
N GLY A 91 -20.52 6.98 14.47
CA GLY A 91 -20.40 6.44 15.83
C GLY A 91 -20.92 5.00 15.99
N SER A 92 -20.91 4.21 14.91
CA SER A 92 -21.37 2.81 14.96
C SER A 92 -20.32 1.89 15.61
N THR A 93 -20.72 1.15 16.65
CA THR A 93 -19.87 0.13 17.28
C THR A 93 -19.87 -1.23 16.58
N THR A 94 -20.75 -1.41 15.58
CA THR A 94 -20.75 -2.54 14.64
C THR A 94 -20.20 -2.11 13.29
N ASP A 95 -19.75 -3.08 12.49
CA ASP A 95 -19.52 -2.86 11.05
C ASP A 95 -20.74 -2.15 10.43
N CYS A 96 -20.47 -1.24 9.49
CA CYS A 96 -21.48 -0.55 8.69
C CYS A 96 -21.87 -1.39 7.48
N VAL A 97 -20.84 -1.85 6.76
CA VAL A 97 -20.95 -2.70 5.56
C VAL A 97 -19.83 -3.73 5.54
N ARG A 98 -20.10 -4.90 4.96
CA ARG A 98 -19.13 -5.97 4.71
C ARG A 98 -19.05 -6.29 3.22
N GLY A 99 -17.83 -6.35 2.70
CA GLY A 99 -17.52 -6.60 1.30
C GLY A 99 -17.11 -8.05 1.03
N PHE A 100 -17.65 -8.63 -0.05
CA PHE A 100 -17.40 -10.02 -0.48
C PHE A 100 -17.01 -10.06 -1.97
N SER A 101 -16.12 -10.96 -2.36
CA SER A 101 -15.72 -11.15 -3.77
C SER A 101 -16.81 -11.76 -4.64
N ALA A 102 -17.75 -12.49 -4.03
CA ALA A 102 -18.94 -13.10 -4.63
C ALA A 102 -20.20 -12.69 -3.84
N PRO A 103 -21.41 -12.70 -4.44
CA PRO A 103 -22.63 -12.33 -3.72
C PRO A 103 -23.01 -13.41 -2.70
N LEU A 104 -23.63 -12.99 -1.59
CA LEU A 104 -24.13 -13.91 -0.57
C LEU A 104 -25.36 -14.69 -1.07
N THR A 105 -25.39 -15.99 -0.81
CA THR A 105 -26.46 -16.91 -1.23
C THR A 105 -27.38 -17.35 -0.10
N SER A 106 -27.12 -16.90 1.14
CA SER A 106 -27.89 -17.22 2.33
C SER A 106 -28.00 -16.02 3.27
N PHE A 107 -29.20 -15.82 3.83
CA PHE A 107 -29.53 -14.73 4.74
C PHE A 107 -30.52 -15.22 5.82
N PRO A 108 -30.50 -14.68 7.06
CA PRO A 108 -29.49 -13.76 7.57
C PRO A 108 -28.11 -14.42 7.69
N SER A 109 -27.04 -13.62 7.65
CA SER A 109 -25.66 -14.11 7.66
C SER A 109 -24.78 -13.36 8.65
N SER A 110 -24.09 -14.11 9.50
CA SER A 110 -23.07 -13.61 10.43
C SER A 110 -21.66 -13.55 9.81
N ALA A 111 -21.53 -13.75 8.49
CA ALA A 111 -20.25 -13.77 7.81
C ALA A 111 -19.52 -12.41 7.95
N ALA A 112 -18.21 -12.47 8.21
CA ALA A 112 -17.38 -11.29 8.51
C ALA A 112 -17.01 -10.44 7.28
N GLY A 113 -17.21 -10.96 6.06
CA GLY A 113 -16.68 -10.36 4.83
C GLY A 113 -15.21 -10.71 4.59
N GLU A 114 -14.70 -10.29 3.44
CA GLU A 114 -13.26 -10.21 3.15
C GLU A 114 -12.69 -8.87 3.62
N VAL A 115 -13.54 -7.84 3.65
CA VAL A 115 -13.30 -6.50 4.16
C VAL A 115 -14.57 -6.02 4.90
N SER A 116 -14.41 -5.20 5.93
CA SER A 116 -15.51 -4.45 6.54
C SER A 116 -15.13 -2.98 6.69
N ILE A 117 -16.14 -2.11 6.77
CA ILE A 117 -15.95 -0.69 7.06
C ILE A 117 -16.81 -0.35 8.28
N GLN A 118 -16.20 0.31 9.26
CA GLN A 118 -16.87 0.91 10.41
C GLN A 118 -16.94 2.43 10.20
N LYS A 119 -17.86 3.11 10.89
CA LYS A 119 -18.10 4.55 10.71
C LYS A 119 -17.87 5.25 12.04
N ASP A 120 -16.60 5.53 12.31
CA ASP A 120 -16.11 6.34 13.44
C ASP A 120 -16.73 7.75 13.45
#